data_AF-K0C530-F1
#
_entry.id   AF-K0C530-F1
#
_cell.length_a   1.000
_cell.length_b   1.000
_cell.length_c   1.000
_cell.angle_alpha   90.00
_cell.angle_beta   90.00
_cell.angle_gamma   90.00
#
_symmetry.space_group_name_H-M   'P 1'
#
loop_
_entity.id
_entity.type
_entity.pdbx_description
1 polymer ?
#
loop_
_entity_poly.entity_id
_entity_poly.type
_entity_poly.pdbx_seq_one_letter_code
_entity_poly.pdbx_strand_id
1 'polypeptide(L)'
;MSEIKVFELTQETLKEAEAYILGHSSQNRIGLWFSRHITFPVNFLMKGSAELLKPLVQWSVMTTVFSFAAALIMNNNVLLDEIKSVVLSLCLFIPMALVMFAVPSTYAYYGVKQEDIDVIVKYLETFNIQEPETIDCILSNVEAIHTRIMARVSSYKWVVAASWALFSLILNQQMKVILKISPESWQTILQDNFIALIAFMVISIMAIWVITSYKRASELLIKTIEFGLIEIRHKLHLARIAHNKT
;
A
#
# COMPACT_ATOMS: atom_id res chain seq x y z
N MET A 1 20.42 -34.55 3.88
CA MET A 1 19.54 -33.36 3.77
C MET A 1 18.16 -33.89 3.45
N SER A 2 17.15 -33.56 4.26
CA SER A 2 15.76 -33.88 3.92
C SER A 2 15.41 -33.17 2.62
N GLU A 3 14.71 -33.87 1.72
CA GLU A 3 14.16 -33.31 0.49
C GLU A 3 13.11 -32.25 0.86
N ILE A 4 13.54 -30.98 1.01
CA ILE A 4 12.63 -29.89 1.34
C ILE A 4 11.71 -29.70 0.14
N LYS A 5 10.41 -29.85 0.36
CA LYS A 5 9.43 -29.65 -0.70
C LYS A 5 9.45 -28.19 -1.13
N VAL A 6 9.35 -27.93 -2.43
CA VAL A 6 9.36 -26.57 -3.00
C VAL A 6 8.33 -25.64 -2.33
N PHE A 7 7.18 -26.18 -1.93
CA PHE A 7 6.18 -25.44 -1.18
C PHE A 7 6.64 -25.02 0.22
N GLU A 8 7.31 -25.91 0.96
CA GLU A 8 7.86 -25.62 2.29
C GLU A 8 8.95 -24.56 2.20
N LEU A 9 9.86 -24.70 1.21
CA LEU A 9 10.88 -23.70 0.92
C LEU A 9 10.28 -22.32 0.61
N THR A 10 9.18 -22.29 -0.17
CA THR A 10 8.47 -21.03 -0.45
C THR A 10 7.90 -20.42 0.83
N GLN A 11 7.28 -21.23 1.69
CA GLN A 11 6.73 -20.76 2.97
C GLN A 11 7.82 -20.24 3.92
N GLU A 12 8.96 -20.90 3.99
CA GLU A 12 10.09 -20.46 4.81
C GLU A 12 10.70 -19.17 4.28
N THR A 13 10.90 -19.07 2.96
CA THR A 13 11.37 -17.83 2.31
C THR A 13 10.45 -16.65 2.62
N LEU A 14 9.13 -16.88 2.59
CA LEU A 14 8.15 -15.84 2.91
C LEU A 14 8.22 -15.40 4.38
N LYS A 15 8.38 -16.36 5.31
CA LYS A 15 8.53 -16.07 6.74
C LYS A 15 9.82 -15.30 7.04
N GLU A 16 10.91 -15.66 6.38
CA GLU A 16 12.19 -14.98 6.55
C GLU A 16 12.13 -13.56 6.00
N ALA A 17 11.58 -13.40 4.80
CA ALA A 17 11.34 -12.09 4.19
C ALA A 17 10.47 -11.20 5.09
N GLU A 18 9.39 -11.76 5.65
CA GLU A 18 8.52 -11.06 6.60
C GLU A 18 9.27 -10.67 7.88
N ALA A 19 10.02 -11.59 8.48
CA ALA A 19 10.78 -11.33 9.71
C ALA A 19 11.84 -10.24 9.51
N TYR A 20 12.57 -10.27 8.39
CA TYR A 20 13.55 -9.26 8.03
C TYR A 20 12.90 -7.89 7.78
N ILE A 21 11.85 -7.86 6.94
CA ILE A 21 11.11 -6.63 6.66
C ILE A 21 10.53 -6.06 7.96
N LEU A 22 10.06 -6.88 8.90
CA LEU A 22 9.52 -6.37 10.16
C LEU A 22 10.58 -6.10 11.23
N GLY A 23 11.86 -6.38 10.98
CA GLY A 23 12.96 -6.14 11.91
C GLY A 23 12.91 -6.99 13.17
N HIS A 24 12.38 -8.22 13.10
CA HIS A 24 12.20 -9.10 14.26
C HIS A 24 13.08 -10.35 14.18
N SER A 25 13.88 -10.60 15.23
CA SER A 25 14.60 -11.87 15.41
C SER A 25 13.74 -12.87 16.20
N SER A 26 13.47 -14.03 15.60
CA SER A 26 12.63 -15.12 16.14
C SER A 26 13.27 -15.86 17.33
N GLN A 27 13.25 -15.30 18.55
CA GLN A 27 13.87 -15.98 19.72
C GLN A 27 12.98 -16.29 20.94
N ASN A 28 11.71 -15.85 21.04
CA ASN A 28 10.90 -16.11 22.25
C ASN A 28 9.47 -16.64 21.99
N ARG A 29 9.18 -17.90 22.37
CA ARG A 29 7.95 -18.65 21.97
C ARG A 29 6.62 -18.07 22.47
N ILE A 30 6.54 -17.54 23.70
CA ILE A 30 5.30 -16.96 24.26
C ILE A 30 5.10 -15.53 23.76
N GLY A 31 6.19 -14.75 23.65
CA GLY A 31 6.19 -13.45 22.97
C GLY A 31 5.82 -13.56 21.49
N LEU A 32 6.14 -14.68 20.84
CA LEU A 32 5.87 -14.95 19.43
C LEU A 32 4.37 -15.03 19.09
N TRP A 33 3.52 -15.53 19.99
CA TRP A 33 2.08 -15.59 19.72
C TRP A 33 1.45 -14.19 19.73
N PHE A 34 1.77 -13.39 20.76
CA PHE A 34 1.30 -12.00 20.86
C PHE A 34 1.92 -11.12 19.78
N SER A 35 3.22 -11.28 19.50
CA SER A 35 3.89 -10.52 18.45
C SER A 35 3.30 -10.85 17.08
N ARG A 36 2.98 -12.12 16.78
CA ARG A 36 2.41 -12.49 15.47
C ARG A 36 0.99 -12.00 15.23
N HIS A 37 0.16 -11.85 16.27
CA HIS A 37 -1.24 -11.44 16.10
C HIS A 37 -1.46 -9.94 16.25
N ILE A 38 -0.56 -9.22 16.93
CA ILE A 38 -0.73 -7.81 17.23
C ILE A 38 0.43 -6.99 16.67
N THR A 39 1.66 -7.25 17.11
CA THR A 39 2.82 -6.43 16.73
C THR A 39 3.17 -6.54 15.24
N PHE A 40 3.14 -7.74 14.68
CA PHE A 40 3.47 -8.01 13.28
C PHE A 40 2.46 -7.34 12.34
N PRO A 41 1.14 -7.53 12.50
CA PRO A 41 0.15 -6.80 11.70
C PRO A 41 0.28 -5.28 11.82
N VAL A 42 0.51 -4.74 13.01
CA VAL A 42 0.67 -3.30 13.21
C VAL A 42 1.91 -2.78 12.48
N ASN A 43 3.07 -3.42 12.66
CA ASN A 43 4.31 -3.02 11.97
C ASN A 43 4.20 -3.17 10.45
N PHE A 44 3.54 -4.23 9.99
CA PHE A 44 3.27 -4.46 8.58
C PHE A 44 2.37 -3.36 7.99
N LEU A 45 1.30 -2.99 8.70
CA LEU A 45 0.43 -1.88 8.33
C LEU A 45 1.16 -0.54 8.35
N MET A 46 2.05 -0.29 9.33
CA MET A 46 2.86 0.93 9.39
C MET A 46 3.82 1.03 8.20
N LYS A 47 4.51 -0.07 7.83
CA LYS A 47 5.33 -0.11 6.63
C LYS A 47 4.52 0.17 5.37
N GLY A 48 3.37 -0.48 5.23
CA GLY A 48 2.45 -0.23 4.13
C GLY A 48 1.92 1.20 4.08
N SER A 49 1.66 1.80 5.24
CA SER A 49 1.21 3.19 5.36
C SER A 49 2.30 4.17 4.95
N ALA A 50 3.55 3.94 5.37
CA ALA A 50 4.68 4.76 4.98
C ALA A 50 4.86 4.78 3.45
N GLU A 51 4.73 3.62 2.80
CA GLU A 51 4.76 3.53 1.33
C GLU A 51 3.54 4.21 0.68
N LEU A 52 2.34 4.04 1.25
CA LEU A 52 1.12 4.67 0.75
C LEU A 52 1.17 6.20 0.80
N LEU A 53 1.84 6.76 1.81
CA LEU A 53 1.91 8.21 2.04
C LEU A 53 3.04 8.90 1.27
N LYS A 54 3.95 8.17 0.59
CA LYS A 54 5.02 8.77 -0.21
C LYS A 54 4.51 9.78 -1.26
N PRO A 55 3.47 9.47 -2.06
CA PRO A 55 2.91 10.45 -3.00
C PRO A 55 2.32 11.67 -2.28
N LEU A 56 1.77 11.50 -1.07
CA LEU A 56 1.24 12.60 -0.27
C LEU A 56 2.35 13.56 0.16
N VAL A 57 3.52 13.03 0.55
CA VAL A 57 4.71 13.84 0.88
C VAL A 57 5.21 14.59 -0.36
N GLN A 58 5.26 13.95 -1.52
CA GLN A 58 5.63 14.62 -2.76
C GLN A 58 4.65 15.74 -3.11
N TRP A 59 3.35 15.46 -2.99
CA TRP A 59 2.29 16.44 -3.22
C TRP A 59 2.37 17.61 -2.25
N SER A 60 2.63 17.38 -0.96
CA SER A 60 2.73 18.47 0.03
C SER A 60 3.93 19.37 -0.24
N VAL A 61 5.08 18.81 -0.61
CA VAL A 61 6.27 19.58 -1.01
C VAL A 61 5.98 20.41 -2.26
N MET A 62 5.41 19.80 -3.31
CA MET A 62 5.09 20.52 -4.55
C MET A 62 4.05 21.62 -4.30
N THR A 63 3.00 21.33 -3.53
CA THR A 63 1.97 22.31 -3.17
C THR A 63 2.56 23.48 -2.38
N THR A 64 3.53 23.21 -1.50
CA THR A 64 4.25 24.27 -0.75
C THR A 64 5.04 25.18 -1.70
N VAL A 65 5.77 24.60 -2.65
CA VAL A 65 6.54 25.38 -3.66
C VAL A 65 5.62 26.22 -4.53
N PHE A 66 4.52 25.63 -5.02
CA PHE A 66 3.54 26.33 -5.86
C PHE A 66 2.81 27.43 -5.08
N SER A 67 2.46 27.17 -3.82
CA SER A 67 1.83 28.16 -2.94
C SER A 67 2.77 29.33 -2.63
N PHE A 68 4.07 29.06 -2.45
CA PHE A 68 5.06 30.11 -2.28
C PHE A 68 5.19 30.97 -3.55
N ALA A 69 5.21 30.36 -4.74
CA ALA A 69 5.20 31.08 -6.00
C ALA A 69 3.91 31.92 -6.17
N ALA A 70 2.75 31.36 -5.80
CA ALA A 70 1.48 32.08 -5.82
C ALA A 70 1.51 33.31 -4.90
N ALA A 71 2.04 33.17 -3.69
CA ALA A 71 2.15 34.28 -2.73
C ALA A 71 2.98 35.45 -3.29
N LEU A 72 4.07 35.17 -4.00
CA LEU A 72 4.89 36.20 -4.66
C LEU A 72 4.12 36.94 -5.76
N ILE A 73 3.31 36.22 -6.54
CA ILE A 73 2.46 36.80 -7.60
C ILE A 73 1.33 37.63 -6.98
N MET A 74 0.71 37.13 -5.91
CA MET A 74 -0.43 37.78 -5.23
C MET A 74 -0.06 39.10 -4.57
N ASN A 75 1.19 39.28 -4.17
CA ASN A 75 1.69 40.54 -3.61
C ASN A 75 1.72 41.68 -4.65
N ASN A 76 1.45 41.40 -5.93
CA ASN A 76 1.33 42.40 -6.96
C ASN A 76 -0.09 43.01 -6.98
N ASN A 77 -0.21 44.26 -6.51
CA ASN A 77 -1.47 45.00 -6.44
C ASN A 77 -2.12 45.30 -7.80
N VAL A 78 -1.42 45.04 -8.91
CA VAL A 78 -1.94 45.25 -10.28
C VAL A 78 -2.91 44.15 -10.71
N LEU A 79 -2.88 42.97 -10.08
CA LEU A 79 -3.74 41.85 -10.46
C LEU A 79 -5.15 41.97 -9.87
N LEU A 80 -6.16 41.72 -10.72
CA LEU A 80 -7.56 41.54 -10.33
C LEU A 80 -7.71 40.33 -9.38
N ASP A 81 -8.63 40.44 -8.41
CA ASP A 81 -8.81 39.41 -7.38
C ASP A 81 -9.30 38.07 -7.95
N GLU A 82 -10.10 38.11 -9.02
CA GLU A 82 -10.55 36.92 -9.75
C GLU A 82 -9.36 36.10 -10.29
N ILE A 83 -8.34 36.78 -10.82
CA ILE A 83 -7.13 36.13 -11.35
C ILE A 83 -6.33 35.52 -10.19
N LYS A 84 -6.25 36.20 -9.04
CA LYS A 84 -5.56 35.67 -7.85
C LYS A 84 -6.22 34.38 -7.36
N SER A 85 -7.55 34.31 -7.32
CA SER A 85 -8.28 33.09 -6.94
C SER A 85 -8.05 31.91 -7.90
N VAL A 86 -8.00 32.19 -9.21
CA VAL A 86 -7.69 31.16 -10.21
C VAL A 86 -6.25 30.66 -10.05
N VAL A 87 -5.28 31.56 -9.89
CA VAL A 87 -3.86 31.20 -9.68
C VAL A 87 -3.70 30.34 -8.42
N LEU A 88 -4.38 30.68 -7.32
CA LEU A 88 -4.37 29.87 -6.10
C LEU A 88 -4.89 28.46 -6.34
N SER A 89 -6.02 28.35 -7.04
CA SER A 89 -6.65 27.08 -7.35
C SER A 89 -5.73 26.20 -8.21
N LEU A 90 -5.11 26.78 -9.24
CA LEU A 90 -4.13 26.08 -10.08
C LEU A 90 -2.92 25.60 -9.26
N CYS A 91 -2.47 26.38 -8.29
CA CYS A 91 -1.35 26.01 -7.41
C CYS A 91 -1.68 24.86 -6.45
N LEU A 92 -2.96 24.55 -6.22
CA LEU A 92 -3.39 23.37 -5.47
C LEU A 92 -3.57 22.15 -6.39
N PHE A 93 -4.19 22.34 -7.55
CA PHE A 93 -4.56 21.23 -8.44
C PHE A 93 -3.44 20.75 -9.37
N ILE A 94 -2.56 21.64 -9.84
CA ILE A 94 -1.45 21.24 -10.72
C ILE A 94 -0.50 20.27 -10.00
N PRO A 95 -0.03 20.54 -8.76
CA PRO A 95 0.77 19.58 -8.01
C PRO A 95 0.08 18.21 -7.84
N MET A 96 -1.23 18.22 -7.59
CA MET A 96 -2.01 16.99 -7.45
C MET A 96 -1.98 16.17 -8.76
N ALA A 97 -2.22 16.81 -9.90
CA ALA A 97 -2.15 16.15 -11.20
C ALA A 97 -0.73 15.63 -11.50
N LEU A 98 0.31 16.41 -11.23
CA LEU A 98 1.71 16.01 -11.47
C LEU A 98 2.11 14.79 -10.63
N VAL A 99 1.63 14.68 -9.41
CA VAL A 99 1.88 13.51 -8.54
C VAL A 99 1.06 12.30 -8.99
N MET A 100 -0.22 12.48 -9.34
CA MET A 100 -1.07 11.37 -9.79
C MET A 100 -0.60 10.78 -11.12
N PHE A 101 -0.05 11.60 -12.01
CA PHE A 101 0.42 11.21 -13.33
C PHE A 101 1.96 11.22 -13.43
N ALA A 102 2.66 11.01 -12.31
CA ALA A 102 4.10 10.86 -12.31
C ALA A 102 4.53 9.70 -13.23
N VAL A 103 5.67 9.84 -13.89
CA VAL A 103 6.15 8.80 -14.83
C VAL A 103 6.56 7.51 -14.11
N PRO A 104 6.39 6.33 -14.73
CA PRO A 104 6.67 5.03 -14.11
C PRO A 104 8.07 4.85 -13.52
N SER A 105 9.09 5.46 -14.11
CA SER A 105 10.45 5.45 -13.56
C SER A 105 10.54 6.06 -12.15
N THR A 106 9.66 7.02 -11.83
CA THR A 106 9.53 7.63 -10.49
C THR A 106 8.98 6.63 -9.48
N TYR A 107 8.26 5.60 -9.94
CA TYR A 107 7.62 4.63 -9.09
C TYR A 107 7.95 3.14 -9.31
N ALA A 108 8.87 2.84 -10.22
CA ALA A 108 9.24 1.49 -10.62
C ALA A 108 9.81 0.66 -9.45
N TYR A 109 10.47 1.34 -8.51
CA TYR A 109 11.13 0.72 -7.35
C TYR A 109 10.39 0.97 -6.04
N TYR A 110 9.07 1.18 -6.05
CA TYR A 110 8.35 1.57 -4.83
C TYR A 110 8.55 0.58 -3.68
N GLY A 111 9.39 0.99 -2.74
CA GLY A 111 9.60 0.38 -1.44
C GLY A 111 10.67 -0.69 -1.38
N VAL A 112 11.01 -1.40 -2.47
CA VAL A 112 12.04 -2.45 -2.43
C VAL A 112 13.43 -1.83 -2.53
N LYS A 113 14.28 -2.06 -1.52
CA LYS A 113 15.69 -1.66 -1.55
C LYS A 113 16.57 -2.83 -1.96
N GLN A 114 17.75 -2.53 -2.51
CA GLN A 114 18.75 -3.57 -2.81
C GLN A 114 19.12 -4.37 -1.55
N GLU A 115 19.22 -3.71 -0.39
CA GLU A 115 19.46 -4.38 0.90
C GLU A 115 18.40 -5.43 1.24
N ASP A 116 17.14 -5.20 0.87
CA ASP A 116 16.06 -6.16 1.09
C ASP A 116 16.21 -7.37 0.17
N ILE A 117 16.62 -7.14 -1.08
CA ILE A 117 16.89 -8.19 -2.07
C ILE A 117 18.08 -9.05 -1.64
N ASP A 118 19.18 -8.40 -1.22
CA ASP A 118 20.42 -9.07 -0.81
C ASP A 118 20.20 -10.07 0.34
N VAL A 119 19.28 -9.77 1.27
CA VAL A 119 18.94 -10.68 2.36
C VAL A 119 18.22 -11.92 1.87
N ILE A 120 17.25 -11.76 0.97
CA ILE A 120 16.56 -12.90 0.37
C ILE A 120 17.53 -13.75 -0.44
N VAL A 121 18.41 -13.12 -1.20
CA VAL A 121 19.44 -13.79 -1.98
C VAL A 121 20.35 -14.62 -1.07
N LYS A 122 20.90 -14.01 0.00
CA LYS A 122 21.73 -14.72 0.99
C LYS A 122 21.00 -15.88 1.65
N TYR A 123 19.73 -15.70 2.00
CA TYR A 123 18.92 -16.77 2.60
C TYR A 123 18.74 -17.94 1.64
N LEU A 124 18.33 -17.68 0.40
CA LEU A 124 18.11 -18.72 -0.60
C LEU A 124 19.39 -19.41 -1.05
N GLU A 125 20.54 -18.71 -1.05
CA GLU A 125 21.86 -19.29 -1.30
C GLU A 125 22.20 -20.40 -0.26
N THR A 126 21.66 -20.34 0.96
CA THR A 126 21.86 -21.41 1.97
C THR A 126 21.24 -22.75 1.58
N PHE A 127 20.24 -22.74 0.69
CA PHE A 127 19.60 -23.96 0.17
C PHE A 127 20.29 -24.51 -1.08
N ASN A 128 21.35 -23.85 -1.56
CA ASN A 128 22.15 -24.25 -2.73
C ASN A 128 21.27 -24.61 -3.94
N ILE A 129 20.34 -23.71 -4.30
CA ILE A 129 19.47 -23.87 -5.46
C ILE A 129 20.30 -23.72 -6.74
N GLN A 130 20.48 -24.81 -7.49
CA GLN A 130 21.29 -24.82 -8.72
C GLN A 130 20.46 -24.88 -10.01
N GLU A 131 19.20 -25.27 -9.90
CA GLU A 131 18.31 -25.50 -11.03
C GLU A 131 17.36 -24.30 -11.25
N PRO A 132 17.36 -23.68 -12.44
CA PRO A 132 16.42 -22.62 -12.81
C PRO A 132 14.96 -23.08 -12.72
N GLU A 133 14.67 -24.35 -12.98
CA GLU A 133 13.31 -24.91 -12.85
C GLU A 133 12.80 -24.78 -11.41
N THR A 134 13.66 -24.99 -10.42
CA THR A 134 13.30 -24.83 -9.00
C THR A 134 12.92 -23.37 -8.69
N ILE A 135 13.65 -22.41 -9.26
CA ILE A 135 13.33 -20.98 -9.12
C ILE A 135 11.97 -20.65 -9.75
N ASP A 136 11.69 -21.19 -10.94
CA ASP A 136 10.41 -20.99 -11.62
C ASP A 136 9.24 -21.59 -10.82
N CYS A 137 9.43 -22.76 -10.18
CA CYS A 137 8.44 -23.33 -9.28
C CYS A 137 8.18 -22.46 -8.04
N ILE A 138 9.23 -21.89 -7.43
CA ILE A 138 9.07 -20.97 -6.29
C ILE A 138 8.34 -19.70 -6.73
N LEU A 139 8.72 -19.11 -7.88
CA LEU A 139 8.04 -17.93 -8.43
C LEU A 139 6.55 -18.18 -8.66
N SER A 140 6.18 -19.34 -9.22
CA SER A 140 4.78 -19.71 -9.42
C SER A 140 4.02 -19.86 -8.10
N ASN A 141 4.65 -20.42 -7.06
CA ASN A 141 4.03 -20.48 -5.73
C ASN A 141 3.85 -19.09 -5.11
N VAL A 142 4.84 -18.20 -5.25
CA VAL A 142 4.78 -16.81 -4.79
C VAL A 142 3.64 -16.05 -5.49
N GLU A 143 3.48 -16.23 -6.80
CA GLU A 143 2.39 -15.64 -7.59
C GLU A 143 1.01 -16.15 -7.13
N ALA A 144 0.88 -17.45 -6.86
CA ALA A 144 -0.35 -18.02 -6.33
C ALA A 144 -0.70 -17.46 -4.94
N ILE A 145 0.30 -17.26 -4.07
CA ILE A 145 0.14 -16.60 -2.77
C ILE A 145 -0.28 -15.15 -2.94
N HIS A 146 0.39 -14.41 -3.83
CA HIS A 146 0.06 -13.02 -4.14
C HIS A 146 -1.38 -12.86 -4.62
N THR A 147 -1.84 -13.74 -5.51
CA THR A 147 -3.22 -13.78 -5.99
C THR A 147 -4.22 -13.98 -4.84
N ARG A 148 -3.93 -14.88 -3.90
CA ARG A 148 -4.76 -15.09 -2.70
C ARG A 148 -4.80 -13.86 -1.80
N ILE A 149 -3.67 -13.17 -1.62
CA ILE A 149 -3.61 -11.92 -0.85
C ILE A 149 -4.46 -10.84 -1.52
N MET A 150 -4.35 -10.68 -2.84
CA MET A 150 -5.12 -9.69 -3.60
C MET A 150 -6.61 -9.98 -3.60
N ALA A 151 -7.00 -11.26 -3.65
CA ALA A 151 -8.40 -11.67 -3.48
C ALA A 151 -8.96 -11.21 -2.13
N ARG A 152 -8.23 -11.42 -1.02
CA ARG A 152 -8.64 -10.94 0.32
C ARG A 152 -8.77 -9.42 0.38
N VAL A 153 -7.80 -8.69 -0.16
CA VAL A 153 -7.85 -7.22 -0.24
C VAL A 153 -9.09 -6.75 -1.02
N SER A 154 -9.38 -7.39 -2.14
CA SER A 154 -10.57 -7.10 -2.95
C SER A 154 -11.86 -7.36 -2.16
N SER A 155 -11.95 -8.51 -1.46
CA SER A 155 -13.08 -8.82 -0.60
C SER A 155 -13.30 -7.75 0.48
N TYR A 156 -12.23 -7.26 1.14
CA TYR A 156 -12.36 -6.20 2.14
C TYR A 156 -12.84 -4.87 1.55
N LYS A 157 -12.40 -4.50 0.35
CA LYS A 157 -12.91 -3.31 -0.36
C LYS A 157 -14.40 -3.44 -0.67
N TRP A 158 -14.84 -4.62 -1.10
CA TRP A 158 -16.25 -4.91 -1.34
C TRP A 158 -17.10 -4.82 -0.08
N VAL A 159 -16.57 -5.25 1.07
CA VAL A 159 -17.25 -5.07 2.37
C VAL A 159 -17.44 -3.59 2.66
N VAL A 160 -16.40 -2.75 2.54
CA VAL A 160 -16.53 -1.30 2.75
C VAL A 160 -17.53 -0.67 1.78
N ALA A 161 -17.48 -1.04 0.50
CA ALA A 161 -18.42 -0.54 -0.51
C ALA A 161 -19.87 -0.96 -0.21
N ALA A 162 -20.09 -2.21 0.20
CA ALA A 162 -21.41 -2.72 0.59
C ALA A 162 -21.94 -2.01 1.85
N SER A 163 -21.08 -1.80 2.85
CA SER A 163 -21.41 -0.99 4.03
C SER A 163 -21.80 0.43 3.63
N TRP A 164 -21.09 1.03 2.66
CA TRP A 164 -21.40 2.37 2.14
C TRP A 164 -22.77 2.44 1.47
N ALA A 165 -23.09 1.45 0.64
CA ALA A 165 -24.38 1.32 -0.02
C ALA A 165 -25.53 1.13 1.00
N LEU A 166 -25.33 0.26 1.99
CA LEU A 166 -26.31 -0.01 3.03
C LEU A 166 -26.59 1.23 3.89
N PHE A 167 -25.53 1.92 4.34
CA PHE A 167 -25.68 3.17 5.09
C PHE A 167 -26.42 4.23 4.30
N SER A 168 -26.07 4.42 3.02
CA SER A 168 -26.73 5.40 2.15
C SER A 168 -28.21 5.09 1.95
N LEU A 169 -28.57 3.80 1.85
CA LEU A 169 -29.95 3.34 1.77
C LEU A 169 -30.70 3.66 3.06
N ILE A 170 -30.14 3.32 4.22
CA ILE A 170 -30.73 3.58 5.54
C ILE A 170 -30.95 5.08 5.73
N LEU A 171 -29.93 5.89 5.45
CA LEU A 171 -29.99 7.34 5.56
C LEU A 171 -31.11 7.93 4.69
N ASN A 172 -31.21 7.48 3.44
CA ASN A 172 -32.26 7.91 2.52
C ASN A 172 -33.67 7.51 3.01
N GLN A 173 -33.82 6.29 3.54
CA GLN A 173 -35.09 5.84 4.12
C GLN A 173 -35.48 6.65 5.36
N GLN A 174 -34.54 6.91 6.27
CA GLN A 174 -34.75 7.73 7.47
C GLN A 174 -35.18 9.14 7.09
N MET A 175 -34.47 9.79 6.16
CA MET A 175 -34.84 11.12 5.66
C MET A 175 -36.26 11.14 5.09
N LYS A 176 -36.64 10.15 4.28
CA LYS A 176 -38.00 10.06 3.70
C LYS A 176 -39.10 9.88 4.75
N VAL A 177 -38.85 9.11 5.80
CA VAL A 177 -39.84 8.84 6.85
C VAL A 177 -40.00 10.07 7.74
N ILE A 178 -38.89 10.64 8.21
CA ILE A 178 -38.94 11.73 9.19
C ILE A 178 -39.51 13.00 8.55
N LEU A 179 -39.14 13.31 7.30
CA LEU A 179 -39.71 14.45 6.55
C LEU A 179 -41.23 14.36 6.37
N LYS A 180 -41.81 13.14 6.35
CA LYS A 180 -43.26 12.96 6.27
C LYS A 180 -43.97 13.16 7.60
N ILE A 181 -43.29 12.93 8.73
CA ILE A 181 -43.88 12.94 10.07
C ILE A 181 -43.77 14.34 10.71
N SER A 182 -42.63 15.02 10.55
CA SER A 182 -42.39 16.33 11.17
C SER A 182 -41.55 17.22 10.24
N PRO A 183 -42.19 17.91 9.28
CA PRO A 183 -41.49 18.81 8.35
C PRO A 183 -40.80 19.98 9.08
N GLU A 184 -41.34 20.38 10.23
CA GLU A 184 -40.94 21.57 11.00
C GLU A 184 -39.62 21.37 11.75
N SER A 185 -39.16 20.13 11.91
CA SER A 185 -37.89 19.77 12.57
C SER A 185 -36.73 19.51 11.59
N TRP A 186 -36.90 19.90 10.32
CA TRP A 186 -35.94 19.68 9.22
C TRP A 186 -34.48 20.02 9.57
N GLN A 187 -34.25 21.16 10.23
CA GLN A 187 -32.89 21.64 10.51
C GLN A 187 -32.14 20.71 11.47
N THR A 188 -32.79 20.25 12.54
CA THR A 188 -32.20 19.31 13.51
C THR A 188 -31.93 17.97 12.86
N ILE A 189 -32.87 17.47 12.04
CA ILE A 189 -32.73 16.20 11.32
C ILE A 189 -31.54 16.26 10.34
N LEU A 190 -31.38 17.36 9.62
CA LEU A 190 -30.23 17.55 8.74
C LEU A 190 -28.91 17.52 9.51
N GLN A 191 -28.85 18.24 10.63
CA GLN A 191 -27.63 18.33 11.43
C GLN A 191 -27.21 16.97 11.97
N ASP A 192 -28.14 16.18 12.52
CA ASP A 192 -27.84 14.86 13.06
C ASP A 192 -27.40 13.89 11.96
N ASN A 193 -28.07 13.90 10.82
CA ASN A 193 -27.70 13.07 9.67
C ASN A 193 -26.36 13.49 9.04
N PHE A 194 -26.03 14.78 9.06
CA PHE A 194 -24.75 15.29 8.59
C PHE A 194 -23.60 14.84 9.49
N ILE A 195 -23.78 14.88 10.81
CA ILE A 195 -22.79 14.36 11.77
C ILE A 195 -22.60 12.85 11.55
N ALA A 196 -23.70 12.10 11.41
CA ALA A 196 -23.63 10.66 11.13
C ALA A 196 -22.90 10.35 9.82
N LEU A 197 -23.15 11.15 8.76
CA LEU A 197 -22.47 11.03 7.48
C LEU A 197 -20.97 11.29 7.60
N ILE A 198 -20.56 12.36 8.29
CA ILE A 198 -19.13 12.67 8.52
C ILE A 198 -18.47 11.53 9.30
N ALA A 199 -19.08 11.08 10.41
CA ALA A 199 -18.53 10.02 11.23
C ALA A 199 -18.32 8.74 10.41
N PHE A 200 -19.32 8.37 9.60
CA PHE A 200 -19.24 7.20 8.75
C PHE A 200 -18.18 7.36 7.63
N MET A 201 -18.05 8.56 7.07
CA MET A 201 -17.00 8.88 6.09
C MET A 201 -15.60 8.71 6.67
N VAL A 202 -15.35 9.23 7.87
CA VAL A 202 -14.07 9.09 8.57
C VAL A 202 -13.75 7.61 8.83
N ILE A 203 -14.72 6.84 9.34
CA ILE A 203 -14.56 5.40 9.56
C ILE A 203 -14.21 4.67 8.25
N SER A 204 -14.89 5.01 7.16
CA SER A 204 -14.66 4.38 5.87
C SER A 204 -13.32 4.74 5.25
N ILE A 205 -12.87 5.99 5.39
CA ILE A 205 -11.52 6.42 5.00
C ILE A 205 -10.47 5.64 5.80
N MET A 206 -10.66 5.51 7.12
CA MET A 206 -9.75 4.72 7.98
C MET A 206 -9.71 3.24 7.55
N ALA A 207 -10.87 2.64 7.26
CA ALA A 207 -10.95 1.27 6.77
C ALA A 207 -10.22 1.09 5.43
N ILE A 208 -10.45 1.99 4.46
CA ILE A 208 -9.76 1.98 3.15
C ILE A 208 -8.26 2.18 3.34
N TRP A 209 -7.83 3.06 4.25
CA TRP A 209 -6.43 3.26 4.57
C TRP A 209 -5.79 1.98 5.11
N VAL A 210 -6.39 1.31 6.09
CA VAL A 210 -5.90 0.03 6.62
C VAL A 210 -5.79 -1.03 5.52
N ILE A 211 -6.84 -1.21 4.72
CA ILE A 211 -6.86 -2.19 3.62
C ILE A 211 -5.77 -1.88 2.58
N THR A 212 -5.60 -0.61 2.22
CA THR A 212 -4.63 -0.21 1.20
C THR A 212 -3.20 -0.30 1.73
N SER A 213 -2.98 -0.01 3.02
CA SER A 213 -1.68 -0.19 3.67
C SER A 213 -1.29 -1.66 3.69
N TYR A 214 -2.20 -2.56 4.07
CA TYR A 214 -1.97 -3.99 4.00
C TYR A 214 -1.64 -4.47 2.58
N LYS A 215 -2.36 -3.96 1.56
CA LYS A 215 -2.06 -4.23 0.15
C LYS A 215 -0.63 -3.81 -0.21
N ARG A 216 -0.22 -2.59 0.15
CA ARG A 216 1.12 -2.05 -0.16
C ARG A 216 2.24 -2.83 0.53
N ALA A 217 2.07 -3.16 1.81
CA ALA A 217 3.05 -3.97 2.54
C ALA A 217 3.18 -5.38 1.95
N SER A 218 2.06 -5.97 1.51
CA SER A 218 2.05 -7.27 0.83
C SER A 218 2.74 -7.23 -0.53
N GLU A 219 2.47 -6.19 -1.34
CA GLU A 219 3.16 -5.97 -2.62
C GLU A 219 4.67 -5.84 -2.40
N LEU A 220 5.09 -5.07 -1.39
CA LEU A 220 6.50 -4.90 -1.03
C LEU A 220 7.16 -6.25 -0.69
N LEU A 221 6.54 -7.05 0.19
CA LEU A 221 7.04 -8.37 0.59
C LEU A 221 7.20 -9.29 -0.63
N ILE A 222 6.14 -9.42 -1.44
CA ILE A 222 6.13 -10.31 -2.61
C ILE A 222 7.17 -9.85 -3.64
N LYS A 223 7.24 -8.56 -3.94
CA LYS A 223 8.19 -8.02 -4.92
C LYS A 223 9.64 -8.18 -4.47
N THR A 224 9.92 -8.06 -3.18
CA THR A 224 11.24 -8.32 -2.62
C THR A 224 11.67 -9.77 -2.89
N ILE A 225 10.77 -10.73 -2.66
CA ILE A 225 11.04 -12.15 -2.91
C ILE A 225 11.21 -12.42 -4.41
N GLU A 226 10.32 -11.89 -5.25
CA GLU A 226 10.40 -12.03 -6.71
C GLU A 226 11.73 -11.49 -7.26
N PHE A 227 12.14 -10.30 -6.84
CA PHE A 227 13.42 -9.71 -7.26
C PHE A 227 14.63 -10.51 -6.76
N GLY A 228 14.59 -11.04 -5.53
CA GLY A 228 15.64 -11.92 -5.01
C GLY A 228 15.79 -13.20 -5.82
N LEU A 229 14.67 -13.84 -6.18
CA LEU A 229 14.67 -15.04 -7.03
C LEU A 229 15.19 -14.75 -8.44
N ILE A 230 14.81 -13.61 -9.02
CA ILE A 230 15.30 -13.15 -10.32
C ILE A 230 16.82 -12.89 -10.27
N GLU A 231 17.32 -12.32 -9.18
CA GLU A 231 18.76 -12.07 -9.01
C GLU A 231 19.55 -13.38 -8.93
N ILE A 232 19.08 -14.38 -8.18
CA ILE A 232 19.70 -15.71 -8.14
C ILE A 232 19.70 -16.35 -9.53
N ARG A 233 18.57 -16.28 -10.25
CA ARG A 233 18.49 -16.78 -11.62
C ARG A 233 19.53 -16.12 -12.52
N HIS A 234 19.72 -14.81 -12.38
CA HIS A 234 20.71 -14.06 -13.13
C HIS A 234 22.14 -14.52 -12.79
N LYS A 235 22.47 -14.69 -11.49
CA LYS A 235 23.77 -15.23 -11.05
C LYS A 235 24.05 -16.63 -11.64
N LEU A 236 23.06 -17.53 -11.61
CA LEU A 236 23.19 -18.87 -12.21
C LEU A 236 23.42 -18.80 -13.72
N HIS A 237 22.74 -17.89 -14.42
CA HIS A 237 22.94 -17.69 -15.85
C HIS A 237 24.37 -17.21 -16.17
N LEU A 238 24.88 -16.25 -15.41
CA LEU A 238 26.26 -15.76 -15.55
C LEU A 238 27.30 -16.86 -15.27
N ALA A 239 27.07 -17.67 -14.23
CA ALA A 239 27.95 -18.80 -13.89
C ALA A 239 28.01 -19.84 -15.02
N ARG A 240 26.88 -20.15 -15.66
CA ARG A 240 26.82 -21.04 -16.84
C ARG A 240 27.58 -20.47 -18.04
N ILE A 241 27.45 -19.17 -18.30
CA ILE A 241 28.19 -18.50 -19.38
C ILE A 241 29.70 -18.57 -19.12
N ALA A 242 30.13 -18.35 -17.87
CA ALA A 242 31.54 -18.43 -17.49
C ALA A 242 32.09 -19.85 -17.71
N HIS A 243 31.37 -20.89 -17.30
CA HIS A 243 31.74 -22.29 -17.50
C HIS A 243 31.81 -22.69 -18.98
N ASN A 244 30.96 -22.12 -19.84
CA ASN A 244 30.97 -22.43 -21.28
C ASN A 244 32.09 -21.72 -22.05
N LYS A 245 32.80 -20.76 -21.43
CA LYS A 245 33.91 -20.00 -22.03
C LYS A 245 35.30 -20.53 -21.67
N THR A 246 35.39 -21.40 -20.66
CA THR A 246 36.60 -22.11 -20.22
C THR A 246 36.65 -23.50 -20.80
#